data_AF-A0A918V918-F1
#
_entry.id   AF-A0A918V918-F1
#
_cell.length_a   1.000
_cell.length_b   1.000
_cell.length_c   1.000
_cell.angle_alpha   90.00
_cell.angle_beta   90.00
_cell.angle_gamma   90.00
#
_symmetry.space_group_name_H-M   'P 1'
#
loop_
_entity.id
_entity.type
_entity.pdbx_description
1 polymer ?
#
loop_
_entity_poly.entity_id
_entity_poly.type
_entity_poly.pdbx_seq_one_letter_code
_entity_poly.pdbx_strand_id
1 'polypeptide(L)'
;MWYALLTTISNRKSKPQKYVVNRTNENSTWSSQNMGLIGILILLFIVVHLANFWARIKLGLGEEVLLDKHGNKDVYEVTYSLFQNFYFVIFYSLLAFPLGLHLHHGLKSAFKTLGFYHKKGLELLAKVSLIYALIISVGFGLIPIIVYFK
;
A
#
# COMPACT_ATOMS: atom_id res chain seq x y z
N MET A 1 11.40 -5.28 6.03
CA MET A 1 12.02 -4.04 5.49
C MET A 1 13.48 -3.87 5.90
N TRP A 2 13.83 -3.96 7.19
CA TRP A 2 15.22 -3.80 7.67
C TRP A 2 16.26 -4.74 7.03
N TYR A 3 15.93 -6.04 6.91
CA TYR A 3 16.83 -7.04 6.32
C TYR A 3 17.12 -6.84 4.82
N ALA A 4 16.13 -6.36 4.05
CA ALA A 4 16.30 -6.11 2.62
C ALA A 4 17.22 -4.90 2.35
N LEU A 5 17.19 -3.90 3.25
CA LEU A 5 18.08 -2.75 3.18
C LEU A 5 19.53 -3.16 3.49
N LEU A 6 19.71 -3.96 4.55
CA LEU A 6 21.03 -4.47 4.95
C LEU A 6 21.67 -5.34 3.87
N THR A 7 20.92 -6.23 3.22
CA THR A 7 21.45 -7.06 2.13
C THR A 7 21.76 -6.25 0.88
N THR A 8 20.98 -5.20 0.58
CA THR A 8 21.26 -4.28 -0.53
C THR A 8 22.54 -3.48 -0.30
N ILE A 9 22.72 -2.94 0.92
CA ILE A 9 23.92 -2.18 1.30
C ILE A 9 25.15 -3.10 1.35
N SER A 10 25.01 -4.28 1.93
CA SER A 10 26.10 -5.25 2.03
C SER A 10 26.53 -5.75 0.64
N ASN A 11 25.58 -6.13 -0.24
CA ASN A 11 25.88 -6.54 -1.62
C ASN A 11 26.55 -5.43 -2.45
N ARG A 12 26.24 -4.15 -2.15
CA ARG A 12 26.85 -3.00 -2.83
C ARG A 12 28.25 -2.69 -2.32
N LYS A 13 28.53 -2.92 -1.03
CA LYS A 13 29.88 -2.79 -0.45
C LYS A 13 30.82 -3.92 -0.88
N SER A 14 30.30 -5.11 -1.18
CA SER A 14 31.12 -6.28 -1.52
C SER A 14 31.59 -6.36 -2.99
N LYS A 15 31.35 -5.35 -3.85
CA LYS A 15 31.60 -5.48 -5.30
C LYS A 15 32.39 -4.31 -5.92
N PRO A 16 33.63 -4.55 -6.41
CA PRO A 16 34.43 -3.54 -7.13
C PRO A 16 34.13 -3.43 -8.64
N GLN A 17 33.30 -4.31 -9.21
CA GLN A 17 32.95 -4.31 -10.64
C GLN A 17 31.42 -4.31 -10.81
N LYS A 18 30.89 -3.36 -11.58
CA LYS A 18 29.47 -3.34 -11.99
C LYS A 18 29.20 -4.57 -12.88
N TYR A 19 28.10 -5.28 -12.62
CA TYR A 19 27.67 -6.41 -13.46
C TYR A 19 27.57 -6.00 -14.94
N VAL A 20 28.38 -6.65 -15.77
CA VAL A 20 28.49 -6.42 -17.22
C VAL A 20 27.27 -7.00 -17.97
N VAL A 21 26.48 -7.87 -17.33
CA VAL A 21 25.24 -8.41 -17.91
C VAL A 21 24.15 -8.41 -16.84
N ASN A 22 23.22 -7.45 -16.92
CA ASN A 22 21.99 -7.44 -16.11
C ASN A 22 20.84 -7.95 -16.98
N ARG A 23 20.55 -9.26 -16.93
CA ARG A 23 19.29 -9.80 -17.47
C ARG A 23 18.16 -9.68 -16.43
N THR A 24 17.95 -8.47 -15.92
CA THR A 24 17.01 -8.20 -14.81
C THR A 24 15.55 -8.45 -15.19
N ASN A 25 15.20 -8.25 -16.47
CA ASN A 25 13.86 -8.54 -17.00
C ASN A 25 13.55 -10.04 -17.15
N GLU A 26 14.55 -10.92 -17.22
CA GLU A 26 14.32 -12.38 -17.31
C GLU A 26 14.01 -13.01 -15.93
N ASN A 27 14.47 -12.38 -14.84
CA ASN A 27 14.43 -12.97 -13.50
C ASN A 27 13.59 -12.20 -12.46
N SER A 28 13.10 -10.99 -12.76
CA SER A 28 12.36 -10.19 -11.79
C SER A 28 11.39 -9.20 -12.42
N THR A 29 10.20 -9.05 -11.85
CA THR A 29 9.20 -8.07 -12.31
C THR A 29 9.57 -6.66 -11.84
N TRP A 30 9.16 -5.63 -12.60
CA TRP A 30 9.39 -4.21 -12.24
C TRP A 30 8.88 -3.86 -10.84
N SER A 31 7.72 -4.40 -10.45
CA SER A 31 7.17 -4.24 -9.10
C SER A 31 8.09 -4.82 -8.02
N SER A 32 8.71 -5.98 -8.26
CA SER A 32 9.65 -6.60 -7.32
C SER A 32 10.95 -5.79 -7.20
N GLN A 33 11.44 -5.24 -8.31
CA GLN A 33 12.64 -4.39 -8.33
C GLN A 33 12.43 -3.07 -7.57
N ASN A 34 11.22 -2.50 -7.63
CA ASN A 34 10.87 -1.24 -6.98
C ASN A 34 10.12 -1.41 -5.64
N MET A 35 10.07 -2.62 -5.08
CA MET A 35 9.27 -2.93 -3.89
C MET A 35 9.65 -2.08 -2.67
N GLY A 36 10.91 -1.66 -2.55
CA GLY A 36 11.36 -0.71 -1.52
C GLY A 36 10.75 0.68 -1.68
N LEU A 37 10.72 1.23 -2.90
CA LEU A 37 10.11 2.52 -3.20
C LEU A 37 8.59 2.47 -3.00
N ILE A 38 7.95 1.41 -3.51
CA ILE A 38 6.52 1.17 -3.31
C ILE A 38 6.19 1.10 -1.80
N GLY A 39 7.03 0.43 -1.01
CA GLY A 39 6.87 0.38 0.45
C GLY A 39 6.96 1.75 1.13
N ILE A 40 7.85 2.64 0.66
CA ILE A 40 7.96 4.01 1.17
C ILE A 40 6.70 4.83 0.81
N LEU A 41 6.18 4.70 -0.41
CA LEU A 41 4.94 5.35 -0.82
C LEU A 41 3.76 4.91 0.05
N ILE A 42 3.69 3.63 0.39
CA ILE A 42 2.66 3.09 1.29
C ILE A 42 2.85 3.58 2.72
N LEU A 43 4.08 3.70 3.20
CA LEU A 43 4.32 4.26 4.53
C LEU A 43 3.80 5.70 4.61
N LEU A 44 4.09 6.52 3.60
CA LEU A 44 3.55 7.88 3.50
C LEU A 44 2.02 7.87 3.47
N PHE A 45 1.43 7.01 2.63
CA PHE A 45 -0.02 6.81 2.58
C PHE A 45 -0.62 6.49 3.95
N ILE A 46 -0.04 5.52 4.69
CA ILE A 46 -0.53 5.08 6.00
C ILE A 46 -0.43 6.20 7.03
N VAL A 47 0.67 6.96 7.06
CA VAL A 47 0.83 8.08 8.00
C VAL A 47 -0.24 9.14 7.77
N VAL A 48 -0.43 9.56 6.51
CA VAL A 48 -1.46 10.55 6.14
C VAL A 48 -2.86 10.01 6.40
N HIS A 49 -3.12 8.73 6.07
CA HIS A 49 -4.38 8.06 6.33
C HIS A 49 -4.71 7.99 7.83
N LEU A 50 -3.76 7.57 8.67
CA LEU A 50 -3.98 7.51 10.11
C LEU A 50 -4.15 8.91 10.70
N ALA A 51 -3.44 9.92 10.21
CA ALA A 51 -3.62 11.30 10.66
C ALA A 51 -5.03 11.84 10.34
N ASN A 52 -5.44 11.75 9.07
CA ASN A 52 -6.71 12.31 8.60
C ASN A 52 -7.95 11.64 9.22
N PHE A 53 -7.88 10.33 9.49
CA PHE A 53 -9.01 9.57 10.00
C PHE A 53 -8.83 9.15 11.46
N TRP A 54 -7.90 8.23 11.73
CA TRP A 54 -7.80 7.57 13.03
C TRP A 54 -7.41 8.54 14.15
N ALA A 55 -6.38 9.37 13.95
CA ALA A 55 -5.91 10.33 14.93
C ALA A 55 -6.93 11.45 15.15
N ARG A 56 -7.55 11.97 14.09
CA ARG A 56 -8.64 12.94 14.19
C ARG A 56 -9.82 12.39 15.00
N ILE A 57 -10.29 11.19 14.67
CA ILE A 57 -11.47 10.59 15.32
C ILE A 57 -11.16 10.09 16.73
N LYS A 58 -10.01 9.48 17.00
CA LYS A 58 -9.71 8.88 18.31
C LYS A 58 -8.97 9.80 19.25
N LEU A 59 -7.98 10.53 18.76
CA LEU A 59 -7.15 11.42 19.57
C LEU A 59 -7.62 12.87 19.56
N GLY A 60 -8.55 13.24 18.66
CA GLY A 60 -9.01 14.63 18.53
C GLY A 60 -7.94 15.56 17.97
N LEU A 61 -6.97 15.03 17.23
CA LEU A 61 -5.90 15.82 16.62
C LEU A 61 -6.38 16.41 15.30
N GLY A 62 -6.33 17.73 15.17
CA GLY A 62 -6.77 18.47 13.98
C GLY A 62 -8.11 19.16 14.18
N GLU A 63 -8.88 19.31 13.10
CA GLU A 63 -10.23 19.88 13.15
C GLU A 63 -11.17 19.03 14.00
N GLU A 64 -12.04 19.71 14.74
CA GLU A 64 -13.05 19.08 15.59
C GLU A 64 -13.94 18.12 14.78
N VAL A 65 -14.28 17.00 15.40
CA VAL A 65 -15.19 16.00 14.84
C VAL A 65 -16.53 16.18 15.53
N LEU A 66 -17.52 16.63 14.76
CA LEU A 66 -18.88 16.83 15.24
C LEU A 66 -19.52 15.50 15.65
N LEU A 67 -20.56 15.61 16.48
CA LEU A 67 -21.38 14.47 16.87
C LEU A 67 -22.54 14.29 15.90
N ASP A 68 -22.87 13.04 15.60
CA ASP A 68 -24.04 12.66 14.84
C ASP A 68 -25.32 12.83 15.68
N LYS A 69 -26.48 12.53 15.07
CA LYS A 69 -27.80 12.60 15.73
C LYS A 69 -27.94 11.68 16.95
N HIS A 70 -27.04 10.72 17.13
CA HIS A 70 -27.01 9.77 18.24
C HIS A 70 -25.92 10.09 19.27
N GLY A 71 -25.21 11.22 19.13
CA GLY A 71 -24.14 11.62 20.05
C GLY A 71 -22.80 10.90 19.82
N ASN A 72 -22.62 10.19 18.70
CA ASN A 72 -21.37 9.53 18.34
C ASN A 72 -20.53 10.42 17.42
N LYS A 73 -19.21 10.23 17.37
CA LYS A 73 -18.35 10.96 16.41
C LYS A 73 -18.78 10.66 14.97
N ASP A 74 -19.09 11.70 14.21
CA ASP A 74 -19.55 11.59 12.83
C ASP A 74 -18.39 11.29 11.87
N VAL A 75 -18.08 10.00 11.72
CA VAL A 75 -17.03 9.51 10.81
C VAL A 75 -17.40 9.74 9.34
N TYR A 76 -18.69 9.79 9.03
CA TYR A 76 -19.16 10.05 7.68
C TYR A 76 -18.78 11.46 7.27
N GLU A 77 -19.07 12.46 8.10
CA GLU A 77 -18.76 13.86 7.81
C GLU A 77 -17.25 14.09 7.67
N VAL A 78 -16.43 13.46 8.52
CA VAL A 78 -14.96 13.51 8.40
C VAL A 78 -14.48 12.98 7.05
N THR A 79 -15.10 11.90 6.56
CA THR A 79 -14.73 11.29 5.28
C THR A 79 -15.23 12.12 4.10
N TYR A 80 -16.47 12.61 4.19
CA TYR A 80 -17.09 13.42 3.17
C TYR A 80 -16.31 14.72 2.97
N SER A 81 -16.12 15.50 4.04
CA SER A 81 -15.40 16.77 4.01
C SER A 81 -13.97 16.64 3.50
N LEU A 82 -13.23 15.60 3.90
CA LEU A 82 -11.86 15.36 3.42
C LEU A 82 -11.82 15.17 1.89
N PHE A 83 -12.75 14.38 1.35
CA PHE A 83 -12.78 14.07 -0.07
C PHE A 83 -13.42 15.14 -0.94
N GLN A 84 -14.05 16.18 -0.38
CA GLN A 84 -14.41 17.39 -1.14
C GLN A 84 -13.17 18.18 -1.61
N ASN A 85 -11.99 17.90 -1.05
CA ASN A 85 -10.74 18.46 -1.51
C ASN A 85 -10.09 17.54 -2.58
N PHE A 86 -10.03 18.06 -3.81
CA PHE A 86 -9.50 17.36 -4.98
C PHE A 86 -8.08 16.82 -4.80
N TYR A 87 -7.22 17.49 -4.03
CA TYR A 87 -5.85 17.01 -3.77
C TYR A 87 -5.84 15.68 -3.02
N PHE A 88 -6.74 15.52 -2.03
CA PHE A 88 -6.88 14.25 -1.32
C PHE A 88 -7.48 13.18 -2.22
N VAL A 89 -8.46 13.50 -3.07
CA VAL A 89 -9.02 12.54 -4.03
C VAL A 89 -7.92 11.92 -4.89
N ILE A 90 -7.10 12.77 -5.53
CA ILE A 90 -5.97 12.30 -6.34
C ILE A 90 -4.99 11.49 -5.49
N PHE A 91 -4.61 12.00 -4.31
CA PHE A 91 -3.63 11.34 -3.44
C PHE A 91 -4.05 9.91 -3.08
N TYR A 92 -5.29 9.73 -2.60
CA TYR A 92 -5.78 8.42 -2.16
C TYR A 92 -6.03 7.48 -3.36
N SER A 93 -6.57 7.99 -4.48
CA SER A 93 -6.82 7.18 -5.67
C SER A 93 -5.52 6.74 -6.37
N LEU A 94 -4.52 7.62 -6.48
CA LEU A 94 -3.23 7.27 -7.09
C LEU A 94 -2.41 6.32 -6.20
N LEU A 95 -2.43 6.49 -4.88
CA LEU A 95 -1.67 5.61 -3.98
C LEU A 95 -2.34 4.23 -3.77
N ALA A 96 -3.58 4.05 -4.22
CA ALA A 96 -4.22 2.74 -4.25
C ALA A 96 -3.54 1.76 -5.23
N PHE A 97 -2.92 2.24 -6.32
CA PHE A 97 -2.18 1.40 -7.27
C PHE A 97 -0.90 0.77 -6.67
N PRO A 98 0.06 1.54 -6.12
CA PRO A 98 1.25 0.97 -5.48
C PRO A 98 0.87 0.09 -4.27
N LEU A 99 -0.20 0.42 -3.54
CA LEU A 99 -0.74 -0.44 -2.49
C LEU A 99 -1.13 -1.84 -3.01
N GLY A 100 -1.86 -1.90 -4.13
CA GLY A 100 -2.21 -3.17 -4.79
C GLY A 100 -0.98 -3.98 -5.20
N LEU A 101 0.00 -3.34 -5.84
CA LEU A 101 1.26 -3.98 -6.23
C LEU A 101 2.01 -4.56 -5.03
N HIS A 102 2.06 -3.83 -3.92
CA HIS A 102 2.70 -4.27 -2.69
C HIS A 102 1.95 -5.42 -2.02
N LEU A 103 0.61 -5.39 -2.00
CA LEU A 103 -0.21 -6.46 -1.44
C LEU A 103 -0.03 -7.76 -2.22
N HIS A 104 -0.07 -7.70 -3.55
CA HIS A 104 0.15 -8.88 -4.40
C HIS A 104 1.52 -9.53 -4.11
N HIS A 105 2.58 -8.72 -4.05
CA HIS A 105 3.93 -9.19 -3.76
C HIS A 105 4.10 -9.64 -2.29
N GLY A 106 3.53 -8.88 -1.36
CA GLY A 106 3.62 -9.08 0.08
C GLY A 106 2.95 -10.37 0.52
N LEU A 107 1.71 -10.63 0.08
CA LEU A 107 1.02 -11.89 0.37
C LEU A 107 1.82 -13.07 -0.18
N LYS A 108 2.17 -13.05 -1.47
CA LYS A 108 2.95 -14.13 -2.09
C LYS A 108 4.26 -14.41 -1.35
N SER A 109 4.97 -13.37 -0.93
CA SER A 109 6.24 -13.51 -0.19
C SER A 109 6.02 -14.04 1.23
N ALA A 110 5.00 -13.56 1.95
CA ALA A 110 4.75 -13.93 3.34
C ALA A 110 4.48 -15.43 3.48
N PHE A 111 3.61 -16.00 2.65
CA PHE A 111 3.32 -17.44 2.70
C PHE A 111 4.50 -18.30 2.26
N LYS A 112 5.34 -17.82 1.33
CA LYS A 112 6.60 -18.50 1.00
C LYS A 112 7.55 -18.54 2.21
N THR A 113 7.66 -17.43 2.95
CA THR A 113 8.47 -17.36 4.18
C THR A 113 7.91 -18.24 5.31
N LEU A 114 6.59 -18.38 5.41
CA LEU A 114 5.92 -19.26 6.38
C LEU A 114 6.06 -20.76 6.09
N GLY A 115 6.75 -21.16 5.01
CA GLY A 115 7.08 -22.56 4.73
C GLY A 115 6.14 -23.27 3.75
N PHE A 116 5.20 -22.57 3.10
CA PHE A 116 4.39 -23.18 2.04
C PHE A 116 5.22 -23.32 0.75
N TYR A 117 5.77 -24.52 0.52
CA TYR A 117 6.64 -24.81 -0.64
C TYR A 117 6.01 -25.66 -1.75
N HIS A 118 4.75 -26.09 -1.61
CA HIS A 118 4.10 -26.89 -2.65
C HIS A 118 3.81 -26.04 -3.91
N LYS A 119 4.34 -26.46 -5.08
CA LYS A 119 4.19 -25.75 -6.37
C LYS A 119 2.74 -25.35 -6.70
N LYS A 120 1.78 -26.29 -6.69
CA LYS A 120 0.35 -26.01 -6.93
C LYS A 120 -0.25 -25.02 -5.91
N GLY A 121 0.15 -25.11 -4.64
CA GLY A 121 -0.28 -24.17 -3.59
C GLY A 121 0.25 -22.76 -3.83
N LEU A 122 1.50 -22.63 -4.27
CA LEU A 122 2.10 -21.33 -4.62
C LEU A 122 1.45 -20.68 -5.84
N GLU A 123 1.05 -21.47 -6.85
CA GLU A 123 0.30 -20.97 -8.00
C GLU A 123 -1.10 -20.50 -7.62
N LEU A 124 -1.83 -21.26 -6.81
CA LEU A 124 -3.13 -20.86 -6.28
C LEU A 124 -3.01 -19.57 -5.45
N LEU A 125 -2.02 -19.53 -4.56
CA LEU A 125 -1.75 -18.37 -3.73
C LEU A 125 -1.44 -17.14 -4.58
N ALA A 126 -0.67 -17.26 -5.65
CA ALA A 126 -0.37 -16.15 -6.54
C ALA A 126 -1.64 -15.58 -7.19
N LYS A 127 -2.58 -16.43 -7.61
CA LYS A 127 -3.88 -16.01 -8.14
C LYS A 127 -4.74 -15.33 -7.07
N VAL A 128 -4.85 -15.93 -5.89
CA VAL A 128 -5.61 -15.35 -4.76
C VAL A 128 -5.04 -13.99 -4.37
N SER A 129 -3.71 -13.88 -4.27
CA SER A 129 -3.02 -12.63 -3.94
C SER A 129 -3.27 -11.55 -4.99
N LEU A 130 -3.34 -11.92 -6.28
CA LEU A 130 -3.66 -10.98 -7.36
C LEU A 130 -5.10 -10.49 -7.28
N ILE A 131 -6.06 -11.40 -7.12
CA ILE A 131 -7.49 -11.05 -7.01
C ILE A 131 -7.70 -10.14 -5.79
N TYR A 132 -7.16 -10.53 -4.64
CA TYR A 132 -7.25 -9.74 -3.42
C TYR A 132 -6.65 -8.34 -3.59
N ALA A 133 -5.44 -8.25 -4.15
CA ALA A 133 -4.79 -6.98 -4.43
C ALA A 133 -5.60 -6.08 -5.37
N LEU A 134 -6.22 -6.64 -6.40
CA LEU A 134 -7.06 -5.91 -7.34
C LEU A 134 -8.32 -5.36 -6.65
N ILE A 135 -9.02 -6.20 -5.87
CA ILE A 135 -10.22 -5.79 -5.14
C ILE A 135 -9.91 -4.65 -4.18
N ILE A 136 -8.85 -4.77 -3.39
CA ILE A 136 -8.45 -3.73 -2.43
C ILE A 136 -8.02 -2.46 -3.16
N SER A 137 -7.17 -2.56 -4.18
CA SER A 137 -6.68 -1.39 -4.92
C SER A 137 -7.83 -0.64 -5.61
N VAL A 138 -8.70 -1.34 -6.33
CA VAL A 138 -9.82 -0.71 -7.04
C VAL A 138 -10.88 -0.21 -6.06
N GLY A 139 -11.27 -1.04 -5.09
CA GLY A 139 -12.27 -0.69 -4.09
C GLY A 139 -11.90 0.58 -3.33
N PHE A 140 -10.71 0.61 -2.73
CA PHE A 140 -10.25 1.79 -1.99
C PHE A 140 -9.91 2.98 -2.89
N GLY A 141 -9.43 2.73 -4.11
CA GLY A 141 -9.12 3.80 -5.07
C GLY A 141 -10.35 4.52 -5.60
N LEU A 142 -11.51 3.84 -5.68
CA LEU A 142 -12.77 4.42 -6.16
C LEU A 142 -13.53 5.20 -5.08
N ILE A 143 -13.35 4.87 -3.79
CA ILE A 143 -14.07 5.55 -2.69
C ILE A 143 -13.90 7.08 -2.75
N PRO A 144 -12.67 7.65 -2.83
CA PRO A 144 -12.50 9.10 -2.89
C PRO A 144 -13.20 9.74 -4.09
N ILE A 145 -13.16 9.07 -5.25
CA ILE A 145 -13.75 9.56 -6.50
C ILE A 145 -15.27 9.60 -6.37
N ILE A 146 -15.89 8.52 -5.89
CA ILE A 146 -17.35 8.44 -5.72
C ILE A 146 -17.82 9.48 -4.71
N VAL A 147 -17.11 9.64 -3.60
CA VAL A 147 -17.47 10.62 -2.56
C VAL A 147 -17.33 12.05 -3.06
N TYR A 148 -16.33 12.35 -3.89
CA TYR A 148 -16.14 13.69 -4.46
C TYR A 148 -17.30 14.12 -5.38
N PHE A 149 -17.87 13.17 -6.14
CA PHE A 149 -18.99 13.46 -7.05
C PHE A 149 -20.38 13.32 -6.41
N LYS A 150 -20.44 12.98 -5.12
CA LYS A 150 -21.69 12.80 -4.38
C LYS A 150 -22.10 14.07 -3.63
#